data_AF-A0AAU4M666-F1
#
_entry.id   AF-A0AAU4M666-F1
#
_cell.length_a   1.000
_cell.length_b   1.000
_cell.length_c   1.000
_cell.angle_alpha   90.00
_cell.angle_beta   90.00
_cell.angle_gamma   90.00
#
_symmetry.space_group_name_H-M   'P 1'
#
loop_
_entity.id
_entity.type
_entity.pdbx_description
1 polymer ?
#
loop_
_entity_poly.entity_id
_entity_poly.type
_entity_poly.pdbx_seq_one_letter_code
_entity_poly.pdbx_strand_id
1 'polypeptide(L)'
;MLDDVEVDVTSCTRILYRAERREGRWLIVSVDPVYERDTLVTSLPGTHLTVDADDLVAFRPSYRMLAYVLSRRGYRIGDDLYGDDQPRAAAELHATALAWTRART
;
A
#
# COMPACT_ATOMS: atom_id res chain seq x y z
N MET A 1 -13.17 -4.43 -12.44
CA MET A 1 -12.76 -4.97 -13.75
C MET A 1 -11.41 -4.41 -14.16
N LEU A 2 -10.68 -5.19 -14.94
CA LEU A 2 -9.46 -4.84 -15.67
C LEU A 2 -9.61 -5.48 -17.06
N ASP A 3 -9.56 -4.68 -18.13
CA ASP A 3 -9.76 -5.14 -19.51
C ASP A 3 -10.99 -6.05 -19.66
N ASP A 4 -12.14 -5.60 -19.13
CA ASP A 4 -13.43 -6.30 -19.07
C ASP A 4 -13.45 -7.63 -18.29
N VAL A 5 -12.36 -7.98 -17.61
CA VAL A 5 -12.28 -9.13 -16.70
C VAL A 5 -12.53 -8.69 -15.26
N GLU A 6 -13.41 -9.40 -14.55
CA GLU A 6 -13.59 -9.22 -13.11
C GLU A 6 -12.39 -9.80 -12.34
N VAL A 7 -11.79 -8.98 -11.49
CA VAL A 7 -10.54 -9.30 -10.81
C VAL A 7 -10.60 -8.87 -9.35
N ASP A 8 -9.95 -9.64 -8.50
CA ASP A 8 -9.73 -9.35 -7.09
C ASP A 8 -8.25 -9.07 -6.84
N VAL A 9 -7.99 -7.96 -6.14
CA VAL A 9 -6.68 -7.62 -5.61
C VAL A 9 -6.70 -7.82 -4.10
N THR A 10 -5.83 -8.68 -3.61
CA THR A 10 -5.54 -8.77 -2.16
C THR A 10 -4.20 -8.10 -1.91
N SER A 11 -4.19 -7.07 -1.07
CA SER A 11 -2.96 -6.40 -0.63
C SER A 11 -2.71 -6.66 0.85
N CYS A 12 -1.54 -7.19 1.17
CA CYS A 12 -1.04 -7.31 2.53
C CYS A 12 -0.32 -6.02 2.91
N THR A 13 -0.75 -5.37 3.99
CA THR A 13 -0.25 -4.07 4.41
C THR A 13 -0.25 -3.99 5.93
N ARG A 14 0.87 -3.54 6.50
CA ARG A 14 0.91 -3.07 7.89
C ARG A 14 0.52 -1.61 7.94
N ILE A 15 -0.44 -1.25 8.78
CA ILE A 15 -0.87 0.14 8.90
C ILE A 15 -0.45 0.68 10.26
N LEU A 16 0.38 1.73 10.25
CA LEU A 16 0.79 2.45 11.44
C LEU A 16 -0.12 3.66 11.65
N TYR A 17 -0.89 3.63 12.75
CA TYR A 17 -1.70 4.76 13.17
C TYR A 17 -0.97 5.54 14.25
N ARG A 18 -0.85 6.87 14.07
CA ARG A 18 -0.55 7.78 15.20
C ARG A 18 -1.85 8.40 15.67
N ALA A 19 -2.10 8.29 16.98
CA ALA A 19 -3.28 8.85 17.62
C ALA A 19 -2.88 9.81 18.74
N GLU A 20 -3.62 10.91 18.89
CA GLU A 20 -3.40 11.94 19.89
C GLU A 20 -4.72 12.28 20.58
N ARG A 21 -4.70 12.50 21.90
CA ARG A 21 -5.87 12.94 22.64
C ARG A 21 -5.93 14.47 22.68
N ARG A 22 -7.00 15.06 22.12
CA ARG A 22 -7.26 16.51 22.12
C ARG A 22 -8.64 16.77 22.68
N GLU A 23 -8.76 17.70 23.63
CA GLU A 23 -10.04 18.07 24.27
C GLU A 23 -10.83 16.84 24.76
N GLY A 24 -10.14 15.88 25.38
CA GLY A 24 -10.75 14.67 25.91
C GLY A 24 -11.03 13.56 24.89
N ARG A 25 -10.83 13.76 23.59
CA ARG A 25 -11.11 12.78 22.52
C ARG A 25 -9.85 12.29 21.81
N TRP A 26 -9.78 11.01 21.46
CA TRP A 26 -8.71 10.46 20.63
C TRP A 26 -8.98 10.75 19.15
N LEU A 27 -7.94 11.24 18.46
CA LEU A 27 -7.97 11.53 17.03
C LEU A 27 -6.80 10.82 16.35
N ILE A 28 -7.03 10.28 15.16
CA ILE A 28 -5.97 9.77 14.29
C ILE A 28 -5.31 10.99 13.62
N VAL A 29 -4.02 11.17 13.84
CA VAL A 29 -3.24 12.30 13.29
C VAL A 29 -2.37 11.90 12.11
N SER A 30 -2.10 10.60 11.95
CA SER A 30 -1.56 10.04 10.70
C SER A 30 -1.95 8.58 10.53
N VAL A 31 -1.96 8.15 9.26
CA VAL A 31 -2.10 6.76 8.83
C VAL A 31 -1.00 6.51 7.81
N ASP A 32 -0.04 5.69 8.18
CA ASP A 32 1.15 5.43 7.38
C ASP A 32 1.19 3.92 7.03
N PRO A 33 0.77 3.52 5.81
CA PRO A 33 0.79 2.13 5.39
C PRO A 33 2.19 1.70 4.93
N VAL A 34 2.58 0.47 5.28
CA VAL A 34 3.76 -0.24 4.77
C VAL A 34 3.26 -1.46 3.99
N TYR A 35 3.39 -1.40 2.67
CA TYR A 35 2.98 -2.47 1.76
C TYR A 35 3.96 -3.64 1.80
N GLU A 36 3.44 -4.86 1.82
CA GLU A 36 4.27 -6.06 1.99
C GLU A 36 4.31 -6.89 0.71
N ARG A 37 3.12 -7.17 0.17
CA ARG A 37 2.89 -7.93 -1.05
C ARG A 37 1.45 -7.76 -1.49
N ASP A 38 1.19 -8.07 -2.75
CA ASP A 38 -0.16 -8.22 -3.25
C ASP A 38 -0.30 -9.37 -4.24
N THR A 39 -1.54 -9.76 -4.50
CA THR A 39 -1.93 -10.76 -5.48
C THR A 39 -3.12 -10.28 -6.27
N LEU A 40 -3.10 -10.52 -7.58
CA LEU A 40 -4.20 -10.28 -8.51
C LEU A 40 -4.70 -11.61 -9.05
N VAL A 41 -5.99 -11.87 -8.91
CA VAL A 41 -6.64 -13.07 -9.43
C VAL A 41 -7.90 -12.70 -10.20
N THR A 42 -8.30 -13.54 -11.15
CA THR A 42 -9.63 -13.43 -11.75
C THR A 42 -10.68 -13.90 -10.75
N SER A 43 -11.77 -13.16 -10.63
CA SER A 43 -12.82 -13.47 -9.65
C SER A 43 -13.63 -14.70 -10.06
N LEU A 44 -13.76 -14.94 -11.37
CA LEU A 44 -14.43 -16.11 -11.94
C LEU A 44 -13.38 -17.19 -12.32
N PRO A 45 -13.41 -18.38 -11.68
CA PRO A 45 -12.52 -19.48 -12.03
C PRO A 45 -12.59 -19.87 -13.52
N GLY A 46 -11.44 -20.16 -14.12
CA GLY A 46 -11.33 -20.50 -15.54
C GLY A 46 -11.30 -19.28 -16.47
N THR A 47 -11.47 -18.07 -15.95
CA THR A 47 -11.28 -16.84 -16.72
C THR A 47 -9.79 -16.52 -16.83
N HIS A 48 -9.36 -16.12 -18.03
CA HIS A 48 -7.98 -15.75 -18.32
C HIS A 48 -7.83 -14.22 -18.27
N LEU A 49 -6.80 -13.74 -17.57
CA LEU A 49 -6.34 -12.36 -17.60
C LEU A 49 -4.91 -12.36 -18.11
N THR A 50 -4.66 -11.60 -19.17
CA THR A 50 -3.30 -11.39 -19.69
C THR A 50 -2.75 -10.10 -19.11
N VAL A 51 -1.67 -10.17 -18.35
CA VAL A 51 -0.92 -9.01 -17.86
C VAL A 51 0.45 -9.04 -18.51
N ASP A 52 0.79 -7.99 -19.26
CA ASP A 52 2.13 -7.85 -19.82
C ASP A 52 3.13 -7.56 -18.69
N ALA A 53 4.26 -8.28 -18.69
CA ALA A 53 5.30 -8.06 -17.71
C ALA A 53 5.92 -6.65 -17.85
N ASP A 54 5.96 -6.11 -19.06
CA ASP A 54 6.52 -4.78 -19.32
C ASP A 54 5.68 -3.66 -18.70
N ASP A 55 4.36 -3.84 -18.62
CA ASP A 55 3.45 -2.93 -17.90
C ASP A 55 3.74 -2.87 -16.40
N LEU A 56 4.39 -3.91 -15.85
CA LEU A 56 4.64 -4.04 -14.41
C LEU A 56 6.01 -3.52 -13.98
N VAL A 57 6.94 -3.29 -14.92
CA VAL A 57 8.33 -2.88 -14.63
C VAL A 57 8.39 -1.58 -13.85
N ALA A 58 7.45 -0.67 -14.10
CA ALA A 58 7.38 0.62 -13.43
C ALA A 58 6.92 0.54 -11.97
N PHE A 59 6.32 -0.58 -11.53
CA PHE A 59 5.69 -0.68 -10.21
C PHE A 59 6.52 -1.48 -9.21
N ARG A 60 6.61 -0.92 -8.00
CA ARG A 60 7.38 -1.50 -6.90
C ARG A 60 6.79 -2.84 -6.43
N PRO A 61 7.61 -3.86 -6.12
CA PRO A 61 7.15 -5.22 -5.86
C PRO A 61 6.12 -5.37 -4.72
N SER A 62 6.21 -4.54 -3.68
CA SER A 62 5.39 -4.65 -2.46
C SER A 62 3.91 -4.31 -2.68
N TYR A 63 3.58 -3.57 -3.74
CA TYR A 63 2.22 -3.16 -4.09
C TYR A 63 2.00 -3.13 -5.62
N ARG A 64 2.72 -3.98 -6.35
CA ARG A 64 2.80 -3.96 -7.82
C ARG A 64 1.43 -4.14 -8.46
N MET A 65 0.66 -5.13 -8.02
CA MET A 65 -0.63 -5.45 -8.65
C MET A 65 -1.69 -4.40 -8.34
N LEU A 66 -1.68 -3.88 -7.10
CA LEU A 66 -2.54 -2.78 -6.69
C LEU A 66 -2.23 -1.52 -7.50
N ALA A 67 -0.94 -1.17 -7.63
CA ALA A 67 -0.51 -0.04 -8.45
C ALA A 67 -0.92 -0.21 -9.91
N TYR A 68 -0.70 -1.39 -10.48
CA TYR A 68 -1.12 -1.70 -11.85
C TYR A 68 -2.63 -1.48 -12.05
N VAL A 69 -3.48 -2.08 -11.21
CA VAL A 69 -4.94 -1.93 -11.32
C VAL A 69 -5.39 -0.48 -11.14
N LEU A 70 -4.79 0.26 -10.21
CA LEU A 70 -5.10 1.67 -10.01
C LEU A 70 -4.62 2.54 -11.18
N SER A 71 -3.46 2.25 -11.77
CA SER A 71 -2.96 2.98 -12.95
C SER A 71 -3.87 2.83 -14.16
N ARG A 72 -4.43 1.63 -14.38
CA ARG A 72 -5.41 1.34 -15.44
C ARG A 72 -6.74 2.07 -15.23
N ARG A 73 -6.99 2.59 -14.02
CA ARG A 73 -8.12 3.45 -13.66
C ARG A 73 -7.77 4.95 -13.69
N GLY A 74 -6.57 5.30 -14.15
CA GLY A 74 -6.12 6.69 -14.27
C GLY A 74 -5.50 7.30 -13.01
N TYR A 75 -5.24 6.50 -11.96
CA TYR A 75 -4.55 7.01 -10.77
C TYR A 75 -3.04 7.10 -11.02
N ARG A 76 -2.44 8.18 -10.54
CA ARG A 76 -0.98 8.30 -10.44
C ARG A 76 -0.52 7.70 -9.12
N ILE A 77 0.36 6.71 -9.19
CA ILE A 77 0.91 6.05 -8.01
C ILE A 77 2.18 6.79 -7.57
N GLY A 78 2.27 7.08 -6.27
CA GLY A 78 3.45 7.72 -5.68
C GLY A 78 4.58 6.72 -5.47
N ASP A 79 5.81 7.13 -5.76
CA ASP A 79 7.00 6.30 -5.51
C ASP A 79 7.49 6.38 -4.05
N ASP A 80 6.92 7.30 -3.27
CA ASP A 80 7.25 7.62 -1.88
C ASP A 80 6.51 6.76 -0.84
N LEU A 81 5.67 5.83 -1.29
CA LEU A 81 4.93 4.90 -0.41
C LEU A 81 5.88 3.93 0.31
N TYR A 82 5.63 3.63 1.58
CA TYR A 82 6.45 2.66 2.31
C TYR A 82 6.14 1.24 1.86
N GLY A 83 7.18 0.41 1.75
CA GLY A 83 7.00 -1.01 1.47
C GLY A 83 8.22 -1.83 1.88
N ASP A 84 8.04 -3.14 2.01
CA ASP A 84 9.10 -4.07 2.45
C ASP A 84 10.21 -4.27 1.41
N ASP A 85 9.97 -3.87 0.16
CA ASP A 85 11.00 -3.72 -0.85
C ASP A 85 11.96 -2.53 -0.56
N GLN A 86 11.63 -1.66 0.40
CA GLN A 86 12.47 -0.57 0.89
C GLN A 86 12.56 -0.58 2.43
N PRO A 87 13.26 -1.56 3.02
CA PRO A 87 13.23 -1.79 4.47
C PRO A 87 13.81 -0.63 5.29
N ARG A 88 14.75 0.15 4.74
CA ARG A 88 15.31 1.33 5.42
C ARG A 88 14.25 2.41 5.67
N ALA A 89 13.44 2.73 4.66
CA ALA A 89 12.40 3.75 4.77
C ALA A 89 11.32 3.32 5.79
N ALA A 90 10.92 2.04 5.77
CA ALA A 90 9.99 1.48 6.75
C ALA A 90 10.57 1.51 8.18
N ALA A 91 11.86 1.22 8.36
CA ALA A 91 12.52 1.31 9.65
C ALA A 91 12.58 2.76 10.17
N GLU A 92 12.88 3.72 9.29
CA GLU A 92 12.89 5.16 9.61
C GLU A 92 11.50 5.68 10.02
N LEU A 93 10.44 5.23 9.34
CA LEU A 93 9.04 5.51 9.72
C LEU A 93 8.78 5.04 11.16
N HIS A 94 9.09 3.78 11.47
CA HIS A 94 8.87 3.23 12.81
C HIS A 94 9.70 3.96 13.87
N ALA A 95 10.97 4.27 13.59
CA ALA A 95 11.83 5.01 14.51
C ALA A 95 11.28 6.41 14.79
N THR A 96 10.83 7.13 13.76
CA THR A 96 10.23 8.46 13.87
C THR A 96 8.93 8.41 14.68
N ALA A 97 8.08 7.43 14.43
CA ALA A 97 6.84 7.25 15.17
C ALA A 97 7.10 6.93 16.65
N LEU A 98 8.09 6.09 16.96
CA LEU A 98 8.48 5.78 18.34
C LEU A 98 9.14 6.99 19.05
N ALA A 99 9.93 7.79 18.35
CA ALA A 99 10.50 9.01 18.92
C ALA A 99 9.39 10.02 19.26
N TRP A 100 8.37 10.13 18.40
CA TRP A 100 7.22 11.01 18.61
C TRP A 100 6.43 10.68 19.88
N THR A 101 6.29 9.40 20.25
CA THR A 101 5.61 9.02 21.51
C THR A 101 6.39 9.43 22.75
N ARG A 102 7.72 9.56 22.66
CA ARG A 102 8.60 9.96 23.77
C ARG A 102 8.71 11.48 23.93
N ALA A 103 8.67 12.22 22.83
CA ALA A 103 8.82 13.67 22.81
C ALA A 103 7.61 14.44 23.35
N ARG A 104 6.49 13.78 23.62
CA ARG A 104 5.23 14.39 24.11
C ARG A 104 4.89 13.98 25.54
N THR A 105 5.92 13.77 26.37
CA THR A 105 5.76 13.64 27.83
C THR A 105 5.64 15.02 28.47
#